data_AF-I3XAG7-F1
#
_entry.id   AF-I3XAG7-F1
#
_cell.length_a   1.000
_cell.length_b   1.000
_cell.length_c   1.000
_cell.angle_alpha   90.00
_cell.angle_beta   90.00
_cell.angle_gamma   90.00
#
_symmetry.space_group_name_H-M   'P 1'
#
loop_
_entity.id
_entity.type
_entity.pdbx_description
1 polymer ?
#
loop_
_entity_poly.entity_id
_entity_poly.type
_entity_poly.pdbx_seq_one_letter_code
_entity_poly.pdbx_strand_id
1 'polypeptide(L)' 'MGIVGSRFDLHTKIKKGRLPPPHKDGDDWRSAAWWWADEIDEALAREREMLDAAE' A
#
# COMPACT_ATOMS: atom_id res chain seq x y z
N MET A 1 8.50 9.86 -5.04
CA MET A 1 8.41 9.23 -3.71
C MET A 1 6.99 9.43 -3.22
N GLY A 2 6.11 8.45 -3.47
CA GLY A 2 4.67 8.57 -3.25
C GLY A 2 4.34 8.51 -1.76
N ILE A 3 4.61 9.61 -1.06
CA ILE A 3 4.43 9.76 0.38
C ILE A 3 2.93 9.67 0.64
N VAL A 4 2.52 8.55 1.23
CA VAL A 4 1.21 8.40 1.84
C VAL A 4 1.02 9.55 2.82
N GLY A 5 0.19 10.54 2.45
CA GLY A 5 0.08 11.80 3.19
C GLY A 5 -0.70 11.69 4.51
N SER A 6 -1.40 10.58 4.72
CA SER A 6 -2.20 10.34 5.93
C SER A 6 -2.54 8.86 6.10
N ARG A 7 -2.75 8.42 7.35
CA ARG A 7 -3.22 7.06 7.71
C ARG A 7 -4.54 6.70 6.98
N PHE A 8 -5.38 7.69 6.72
CA PHE A 8 -6.63 7.49 5.96
C PHE A 8 -6.38 7.16 4.49
N ASP A 9 -5.42 7.83 3.86
CA ASP A 9 -5.02 7.55 2.48
C ASP A 9 -4.44 6.13 2.37
N LEU A 10 -3.58 5.76 3.32
CA LEU A 10 -3.04 4.40 3.43
C LEU A 10 -4.16 3.36 3.48
N HIS A 11 -5.10 3.53 4.40
CA HIS A 11 -6.23 2.62 4.59
C HIS A 11 -7.10 2.54 3.33
N THR A 12 -7.33 3.69 2.68
CA THR A 12 -8.09 3.76 1.42
C THR A 12 -7.39 3.02 0.29
N LYS A 13 -6.07 3.16 0.15
CA LYS A 13 -5.28 2.47 -0.87
C LYS A 13 -5.28 0.96 -0.66
N ILE A 14 -5.15 0.50 0.58
CA ILE A 14 -5.28 -0.92 0.93
C ILE A 14 -6.69 -1.43 0.58
N LYS A 15 -7.74 -0.71 0.99
CA LYS A 15 -9.13 -1.09 0.71
C LYS A 15 -9.46 -1.14 -0.79
N LYS A 16 -8.84 -0.26 -1.58
CA LYS A 16 -8.97 -0.22 -3.05
C LYS A 16 -8.09 -1.25 -3.76
N GLY A 17 -7.31 -2.07 -3.03
CA GLY A 17 -6.42 -3.07 -3.60
C GLY A 17 -5.19 -2.49 -4.30
N ARG A 18 -4.87 -1.21 -4.07
CA ARG A 18 -3.69 -0.53 -4.63
C ARG A 18 -2.42 -0.80 -3.84
N LEU A 19 -2.57 -1.07 -2.54
CA LEU A 19 -1.48 -1.52 -1.68
C LEU A 19 -1.88 -2.85 -1.04
N PRO A 20 -0.93 -3.78 -0.87
CA PRO A 20 -1.18 -5.00 -0.12
C PRO A 20 -1.45 -4.69 1.37
N PRO A 21 -2.14 -5.59 2.08
CA PRO A 21 -2.32 -5.45 3.52
C PRO A 21 -0.94 -5.42 4.22
N PRO A 22 -0.74 -4.54 5.23
CA PRO A 22 0.52 -4.49 5.96
C PRO A 22 0.74 -5.72 6.82
N HIS A 23 2.00 -6.08 6.99
CA HIS A 23 2.43 -6.93 8.09
C HIS A 23 2.32 -6.16 9.40
N LYS A 24 2.11 -6.89 10.49
CA LYS A 24 2.08 -6.36 11.85
C LYS A 24 2.83 -7.30 12.77
N ASP A 25 3.64 -6.72 13.65
CA ASP A 25 4.34 -7.48 14.70
C ASP A 25 3.44 -7.86 15.89
N GLY A 26 2.20 -7.37 15.91
CA GLY A 26 1.27 -7.63 17.00
C GLY A 26 -0.19 -7.58 16.55
N ASP A 27 -1.04 -8.25 17.33
CA ASP A 27 -2.48 -8.36 17.05
C ASP A 27 -3.24 -7.04 17.34
N ASP A 28 -2.62 -6.14 18.13
CA ASP A 28 -3.24 -4.87 18.49
C ASP A 28 -3.29 -3.90 17.29
N TRP A 29 -4.35 -3.08 17.28
CA TRP A 29 -4.57 -2.07 16.24
C TRP A 29 -3.52 -0.95 16.24
N ARG A 30 -2.77 -0.78 17.34
CA ARG A 30 -1.67 0.18 17.48
C ARG A 30 -0.31 -0.40 17.10
N SER A 31 -0.23 -1.71 16.84
CA SER A 31 1.02 -2.36 16.42
C SER A 31 1.59 -1.70 15.17
N ALA A 32 2.92 -1.65 15.08
CA ALA A 32 3.59 -1.10 13.91
C ALA A 32 3.18 -1.89 12.66
N ALA A 33 2.80 -1.15 11.61
CA ALA A 33 2.48 -1.70 10.31
C ALA A 33 3.68 -1.49 9.38
N TRP A 34 4.09 -2.54 8.69
CA TRP A 34 5.24 -2.50 7.79
C TRP A 34 5.00 -3.37 6.55
N TRP A 35 5.82 -3.16 5.52
CA TRP A 35 5.80 -3.90 4.26
C TRP A 35 7.22 -4.27 3.89
N TRP A 36 7.40 -5.38 3.19
CA TRP A 36 8.65 -5.64 2.49
C TRP A 36 8.78 -4.68 1.30
N ALA A 37 10.01 -4.29 0.96
CA ALA A 37 10.25 -3.36 -0.14
C ALA A 37 9.68 -3.91 -1.47
N ASP A 38 9.88 -5.19 -1.74
CA ASP A 38 9.41 -5.89 -2.94
C ASP A 38 7.88 -5.81 -3.10
N GLU A 39 7.12 -5.95 -2.01
CA GLU A 39 5.65 -5.84 -2.04
C GLU A 39 5.18 -4.45 -2.47
N ILE A 40 5.94 -3.41 -2.10
CA ILE A 40 5.65 -2.03 -2.51
C ILE A 40 6.05 -1.81 -3.96
N ASP A 41 7.18 -2.36 -4.40
CA ASP A 41 7.62 -2.28 -5.80
C ASP A 41 6.63 -2.97 -6.74
N GLU A 42 6.14 -4.17 -6.39
CA GLU A 42 5.08 -4.86 -7.15
C GLU A 42 3.77 -4.05 -7.17
N ALA A 43 3.38 -3.47 -6.05
CA ALA A 43 2.16 -2.65 -5.97
C ALA A 43 2.26 -1.39 -6.84
N LEU A 44 3.43 -0.74 -6.86
CA LEU A 44 3.73 0.40 -7.72
C LEU A 44 3.75 0.01 -9.20
N ALA A 45 4.32 -1.15 -9.54
CA ALA A 45 4.30 -1.67 -10.90
C ALA A 45 2.86 -1.88 -11.38
N ARG A 46 2.01 -2.51 -10.57
CA ARG A 46 0.58 -2.68 -10.88
C ARG A 46 -0.17 -1.36 -10.99
N GLU A 47 0.09 -0.40 -10.11
CA GLU A 47 -0.53 0.93 -10.21
C GLU A 47 -0.10 1.64 -11.49
N ARG A 48 1.16 1.46 -11.92
CA ARG A 48 1.65 1.99 -13.19
C ARG A 48 0.97 1.31 -14.38
N GLU A 49 0.84 -0.02 -14.39
CA GLU A 49 0.12 -0.75 -15.44
C GLU A 49 -1.35 -0.33 -15.55
N MET A 50 -2.03 -0.09 -14.42
CA MET A 50 -3.41 0.40 -14.43
C MET A 50 -3.55 1.83 -14.98
N LEU A 51 -2.56 2.69 -14.77
CA LEU A 51 -2.53 4.04 -15.33
C LEU A 51 -2.22 4.02 -16.83
N ASP A 52 -1.28 3.18 -17.25
CA ASP A 52 -0.91 3.00 -18.66
C ASP A 52 -2.07 2.38 -19.47
N ALA A 53 -2.83 1.45 -18.88
CA ALA A 53 -4.00 0.85 -19.50
C ALA A 53 -5.23 1.76 -19.55
N ALA A 54 -5.21 2.92 -18.87
CA ALA A 54 -6.29 3.89 -18.84
C ALA A 54 -6.07 5.09 -19.80
N GLU A 55 -4.93 5.14 -20.48
CA GLU A 55 -4.59 6.09 -21.57
C GLU A 55 -4.87 5.46 -22.94
#